data_AF-A0A836V595-F1
#
_entry.id   AF-A0A836V595-F1
#
_cell.length_a   1.000
_cell.length_b   1.000
_cell.length_c   1.000
_cell.angle_alpha   90.00
_cell.angle_beta   90.00
_cell.angle_gamma   90.00
#
_symmetry.space_group_name_H-M   'P 1'
#
loop_
_entity.id
_entity.type
_entity.pdbx_description
1 polymer ?
#
loop_
_entity_poly.entity_id
_entity_poly.type
_entity_poly.pdbx_seq_one_letter_code
_entity_poly.pdbx_strand_id
1 'polypeptide(L)'
;MSGPPSLQDLITAVNQVAGNFSAAESRACFRDPVIIVSAPRAGSTLLFELMSQAKGLWTVGGESHPVFMTQPHLRAENASFDSGRLTKAHAEGETAHKIRAGFLTLLVDRDRKRYMTMEPSARPSAFRFLEKTPRNALNIPFLCEVFPDARFIFLHRDPRENIASIMEAWTAGRQGGFVTFPGLSGWKRGDWCLLLPPGWRELNDASIAEIAA
;
A
#
# COMPACT_ATOMS: atom_id res chain seq x y z
N MET A 1 -2.49 -16.29 21.21
CA MET A 1 -2.17 -15.26 20.18
C MET A 1 -3.37 -15.17 19.26
N SER A 2 -4.14 -14.09 19.33
CA SER A 2 -5.27 -13.86 18.43
C SER A 2 -4.72 -13.72 16.99
N GLY A 3 -5.33 -14.39 16.02
CA GLY A 3 -4.94 -14.26 14.61
C GLY A 3 -5.05 -12.81 14.11
N PRO A 4 -4.53 -12.51 12.90
CA PRO A 4 -4.74 -11.20 12.30
C PRO A 4 -6.25 -10.88 12.23
N PRO A 5 -6.66 -9.63 12.48
CA PRO A 5 -8.08 -9.25 12.44
C PRO A 5 -8.67 -9.58 11.07
N SER A 6 -9.93 -10.01 11.04
CA SER A 6 -10.61 -10.23 9.77
C SER A 6 -10.76 -8.91 9.01
N LEU A 7 -10.96 -8.97 7.69
CA LEU A 7 -11.23 -7.78 6.90
C LEU A 7 -12.48 -7.03 7.41
N GLN A 8 -13.49 -7.75 7.90
CA GLN A 8 -14.71 -7.15 8.44
C GLN A 8 -14.45 -6.41 9.77
N ASP A 9 -13.60 -6.97 10.63
CA ASP A 9 -13.17 -6.31 11.87
C ASP A 9 -12.40 -5.03 11.55
N LEU A 10 -11.51 -5.10 10.55
CA LEU A 10 -10.75 -3.94 10.11
C LEU A 10 -11.67 -2.86 9.54
N ILE A 11 -12.62 -3.19 8.67
CA ILE A 11 -13.61 -2.25 8.13
C ILE A 11 -14.38 -1.56 9.28
N THR A 12 -14.80 -2.34 10.28
CA THR A 12 -15.51 -1.81 11.45
C THR A 12 -14.64 -0.83 12.23
N ALA A 13 -13.38 -1.20 12.51
CA ALA A 13 -12.44 -0.32 13.20
C ALA A 13 -12.12 0.96 12.39
N VAL A 14 -11.99 0.87 11.07
CA VAL A 14 -11.81 2.05 10.21
C VAL A 14 -13.01 2.99 10.28
N ASN A 15 -14.22 2.47 10.21
CA ASN A 15 -15.44 3.29 10.32
C ASN A 15 -15.55 3.94 11.71
N GLN A 16 -15.16 3.24 12.77
CA GLN A 16 -15.12 3.81 14.12
C GLN A 16 -14.09 4.94 14.23
N VAL A 17 -12.88 4.76 13.71
CA VAL A 17 -11.85 5.81 13.70
C VAL A 17 -12.28 7.00 12.84
N ALA A 18 -12.91 6.75 11.68
CA ALA A 18 -13.47 7.80 10.83
C ALA A 18 -14.59 8.60 11.53
N GLY A 19 -15.38 7.95 12.40
CA GLY A 19 -16.37 8.64 13.24
C GLY A 19 -15.76 9.49 14.37
N ASN A 20 -14.57 9.12 14.85
CA ASN A 20 -13.89 9.77 15.97
C ASN A 20 -12.95 10.90 15.56
N PHE A 21 -12.50 10.91 14.31
CA PHE A 21 -11.62 11.93 13.74
C PHE A 21 -12.31 12.53 12.54
N SER A 22 -12.50 13.85 12.50
CA SER A 22 -12.95 14.50 11.27
C SER A 22 -11.93 14.34 10.12
N ALA A 23 -12.38 14.63 8.90
CA ALA A 23 -11.51 14.66 7.72
C ALA A 23 -10.31 15.63 7.89
N ALA A 24 -10.52 16.75 8.57
CA ALA A 24 -9.49 17.76 8.85
C ALA A 24 -8.52 17.30 9.96
N GLU A 25 -9.02 16.76 11.06
CA GLU A 25 -8.19 16.23 12.16
C GLU A 25 -7.32 15.06 11.68
N SER A 26 -7.94 14.08 11.00
CA SER A 26 -7.21 12.95 10.43
C SER A 26 -6.14 13.41 9.44
N ARG A 27 -6.37 14.47 8.66
CA ARG A 27 -5.34 15.06 7.78
C ARG A 27 -4.21 15.70 8.58
N ALA A 28 -4.53 16.49 9.60
CA ALA A 28 -3.54 17.20 10.42
C ALA A 28 -2.59 16.26 11.19
N CYS A 29 -3.04 15.03 11.50
CA CYS A 29 -2.20 14.03 12.16
C CYS A 29 -0.99 13.58 11.31
N PHE A 30 -1.13 13.49 9.98
CA PHE A 30 -0.08 12.97 9.09
C PHE A 30 0.78 14.11 8.55
N ARG A 31 1.83 14.50 9.26
CA ARG A 31 2.70 15.61 8.89
C ARG A 31 3.97 15.15 8.17
N ASP A 32 4.23 15.74 7.01
CA ASP A 32 5.33 15.40 6.09
C ASP A 32 5.52 13.88 5.88
N PRO A 33 4.48 13.10 5.50
CA PRO A 33 4.62 11.66 5.30
C PRO A 33 5.78 11.31 4.36
N VAL A 34 6.44 10.19 4.61
CA VAL A 34 7.52 9.67 3.79
C VAL A 34 7.07 8.35 3.19
N ILE A 35 6.97 8.30 1.87
CA ILE A 35 6.47 7.12 1.16
C ILE A 35 7.60 6.58 0.28
N ILE A 36 7.98 5.32 0.52
CA ILE A 36 8.99 4.63 -0.29
C ILE A 36 8.28 4.04 -1.52
N VAL A 37 8.71 4.46 -2.70
CA VAL A 37 8.24 3.94 -3.99
C VAL A 37 9.39 3.27 -4.74
N SER A 38 9.12 2.10 -5.30
CA SER A 38 10.09 1.34 -6.06
C SER A 38 9.38 0.34 -6.97
N ALA A 39 10.09 -0.20 -7.96
CA ALA A 39 9.67 -1.46 -8.56
C ALA A 39 9.61 -2.56 -7.47
N PRO A 40 8.78 -3.60 -7.64
CA PRO A 40 8.88 -4.80 -6.80
C PRO A 40 10.32 -5.34 -6.82
N ARG A 41 10.76 -5.96 -5.72
CA ARG A 41 12.09 -6.61 -5.63
C ARG A 41 13.31 -5.66 -5.66
N ALA A 42 13.09 -4.35 -5.51
CA ALA A 42 14.16 -3.34 -5.43
C ALA A 42 14.82 -3.20 -4.03
N GLY A 43 14.41 -3.99 -3.03
CA GLY A 43 14.95 -3.90 -1.66
C GLY A 43 14.23 -2.91 -0.74
N SER A 44 13.03 -2.45 -1.09
CA SER A 44 12.27 -1.47 -0.30
C SER A 44 11.89 -1.95 1.10
N THR A 45 11.76 -3.26 1.33
CA THR A 45 11.55 -3.82 2.68
C THR A 45 12.73 -3.54 3.61
N LEU A 46 13.98 -3.76 3.15
CA LEU A 46 15.17 -3.51 3.97
C LEU A 46 15.27 -2.02 4.34
N LEU A 47 15.07 -1.13 3.36
CA LEU A 47 15.07 0.32 3.61
C LEU A 47 13.98 0.72 4.61
N PHE A 48 12.76 0.20 4.43
CA PHE A 48 11.65 0.46 5.33
C PHE A 48 11.96 0.00 6.77
N GLU A 49 12.48 -1.22 6.94
CA GLU A 49 12.83 -1.77 8.25
C GLU A 49 13.88 -0.92 8.97
N LEU A 50 14.93 -0.51 8.27
CA LEU A 50 15.97 0.38 8.82
C LEU A 50 15.39 1.75 9.21
N MET A 51 14.61 2.37 8.32
CA MET A 51 14.01 3.68 8.59
C MET A 51 13.00 3.61 9.74
N SER A 52 12.23 2.52 9.87
CA SER A 52 11.22 2.34 10.93
C SER A 52 11.80 2.42 12.35
N GLN A 53 13.11 2.25 12.50
CA GLN A 53 13.81 2.39 13.79
C GLN A 53 14.06 3.85 14.20
N ALA A 54 13.86 4.83 13.32
CA ALA A 54 14.03 6.23 13.68
C ALA A 54 12.96 6.69 14.66
N LYS A 55 13.35 7.47 15.69
CA LYS A 55 12.38 8.05 16.64
C LYS A 55 11.45 9.02 15.91
N GLY A 56 10.17 8.98 16.25
CA GLY A 56 9.15 9.89 15.69
C GLY A 56 8.54 9.43 14.36
N LEU A 57 9.01 8.33 13.78
CA LEU A 57 8.34 7.68 12.65
C LEU A 57 7.27 6.70 13.14
N TRP A 58 6.15 6.72 12.43
CA TRP A 58 5.01 5.83 12.63
C TRP A 58 4.74 5.06 11.35
N THR A 59 4.41 3.78 11.45
CA THR A 59 4.17 2.91 10.28
C THR A 59 2.98 2.00 10.52
N VAL A 60 2.54 1.25 9.51
CA VAL A 60 1.61 0.12 9.71
C VAL A 60 2.34 -1.20 9.99
N GLY A 61 3.65 -1.16 10.23
CA GLY A 61 4.49 -2.33 10.54
C GLY A 61 4.76 -3.27 9.36
N GLY A 62 4.34 -2.91 8.14
CA GLY A 62 4.47 -3.74 6.95
C GLY A 62 3.80 -3.07 5.75
N GLU A 63 3.22 -3.89 4.86
CA GLU A 63 2.53 -3.40 3.66
C GLU A 63 1.06 -3.05 3.97
N SER A 64 0.60 -1.96 3.39
CA SER A 64 -0.69 -1.34 3.68
C SER A 64 -1.86 -1.94 2.88
N HIS A 65 -1.67 -3.09 2.22
CA HIS A 65 -2.72 -3.79 1.47
C HIS A 65 -4.06 -3.88 2.23
N PRO A 66 -4.11 -4.26 3.53
CA PRO A 66 -5.37 -4.34 4.26
C PRO A 66 -6.13 -3.00 4.34
N VAL A 67 -5.42 -1.87 4.41
CA VAL A 67 -6.04 -0.53 4.48
C VAL A 67 -6.80 -0.24 3.18
N PHE A 68 -6.16 -0.44 2.03
CA PHE A 68 -6.81 -0.29 0.73
C PHE A 68 -7.98 -1.28 0.57
N MET A 69 -7.82 -2.51 1.08
CA MET A 69 -8.89 -3.49 1.07
C MET A 69 -10.10 -3.08 1.90
N THR A 70 -10.03 -2.09 2.79
CA THR A 70 -11.25 -1.61 3.48
C THR A 70 -12.21 -0.84 2.56
N GLN A 71 -11.71 -0.34 1.42
CA GLN A 71 -12.50 0.44 0.47
C GLN A 71 -12.74 -0.40 -0.79
N PRO A 72 -13.95 -0.96 -1.00
CA PRO A 72 -14.21 -1.89 -2.11
C PRO A 72 -13.79 -1.35 -3.48
N HIS A 73 -14.07 -0.07 -3.76
CA HIS A 73 -13.73 0.57 -5.04
C HIS A 73 -12.22 0.80 -5.25
N LEU A 74 -11.38 0.64 -4.23
CA LEU A 74 -9.91 0.73 -4.33
C LEU A 74 -9.23 -0.63 -4.44
N ARG A 75 -9.98 -1.73 -4.31
CA ARG A 75 -9.46 -3.10 -4.42
C ARG A 75 -9.05 -3.44 -5.84
N ALA A 76 -8.79 -2.48 -6.73
CA ALA A 76 -8.53 -2.72 -8.14
C ALA A 76 -9.55 -3.71 -8.73
N GLU A 77 -10.84 -3.43 -8.55
CA GLU A 77 -11.94 -4.15 -9.18
C GLU A 77 -13.06 -3.15 -9.50
N ASN A 78 -12.80 -2.27 -10.47
CA ASN A 78 -13.92 -1.75 -11.25
C ASN A 78 -14.30 -2.83 -12.28
N ALA A 79 -15.52 -2.77 -12.83
CA ALA A 79 -16.03 -3.79 -13.76
C ALA A 79 -15.10 -4.12 -14.94
N SER A 80 -14.17 -3.22 -15.26
CA SER A 80 -13.24 -3.33 -16.38
C SER A 80 -11.89 -3.96 -16.04
N PHE A 81 -11.48 -4.11 -14.77
CA PHE A 81 -10.16 -4.69 -14.39
C PHE A 81 -8.97 -4.09 -15.17
N ASP A 82 -8.97 -2.78 -15.38
CA ASP A 82 -8.02 -2.16 -16.32
C ASP A 82 -6.59 -2.02 -15.76
N SER A 83 -6.44 -1.88 -14.44
CA SER A 83 -5.12 -1.91 -13.77
C SER A 83 -5.26 -1.91 -12.24
N GLY A 84 -4.14 -2.15 -11.55
CA GLY A 84 -4.00 -1.89 -10.11
C GLY A 84 -3.71 -0.43 -9.73
N ARG A 85 -3.74 0.50 -10.71
CA ARG A 85 -3.40 1.91 -10.55
C ARG A 85 -4.58 2.72 -10.01
N LEU A 86 -4.31 3.57 -9.02
CA LEU A 86 -5.23 4.58 -8.49
C LEU A 86 -4.81 5.97 -8.97
N THR A 87 -5.80 6.74 -9.42
CA THR A 87 -5.68 8.15 -9.81
C THR A 87 -6.26 9.06 -8.74
N LYS A 88 -6.09 10.39 -8.89
CA LYS A 88 -6.71 11.38 -8.00
C LYS A 88 -8.22 11.19 -7.82
N ALA A 89 -8.93 10.76 -8.87
CA ALA A 89 -10.37 10.56 -8.84
C ALA A 89 -10.80 9.48 -7.84
N HIS A 90 -9.92 8.54 -7.53
CA HIS A 90 -10.17 7.49 -6.55
C HIS A 90 -10.06 8.00 -5.11
N ALA A 91 -9.51 9.19 -4.87
CA ALA A 91 -9.37 9.78 -3.54
C ALA A 91 -10.53 10.73 -3.18
N GLU A 92 -11.49 10.94 -4.07
CA GLU A 92 -12.60 11.88 -3.92
C GLU A 92 -13.60 11.49 -2.79
N GLY A 93 -14.42 12.46 -2.39
CA GLY A 93 -15.42 12.29 -1.33
C GLY A 93 -14.79 11.91 0.02
N GLU A 94 -15.37 10.88 0.66
CA GLU A 94 -14.90 10.38 1.96
C GLU A 94 -13.68 9.44 1.85
N THR A 95 -13.24 9.08 0.64
CA THR A 95 -12.23 8.02 0.48
C THR A 95 -10.89 8.40 1.08
N ALA A 96 -10.38 9.61 0.81
CA ALA A 96 -9.13 10.06 1.41
C ALA A 96 -9.19 10.07 2.95
N HIS A 97 -10.34 10.47 3.52
CA HIS A 97 -10.54 10.44 4.96
C HIS A 97 -10.55 9.01 5.52
N LYS A 98 -11.29 8.09 4.90
CA LYS A 98 -11.33 6.67 5.31
C LYS A 98 -9.98 5.98 5.19
N ILE A 99 -9.17 6.34 4.19
CA ILE A 99 -7.82 5.80 4.04
C ILE A 99 -6.91 6.29 5.18
N ARG A 100 -6.96 7.59 5.52
CA ARG A 100 -6.25 8.11 6.71
C ARG A 100 -6.72 7.43 7.99
N ALA A 101 -8.03 7.22 8.16
CA ALA A 101 -8.59 6.48 9.29
C ALA A 101 -8.06 5.03 9.33
N GLY A 102 -7.98 4.35 8.18
CA GLY A 102 -7.43 3.00 8.10
C GLY A 102 -5.95 2.92 8.46
N PHE A 103 -5.15 3.90 8.06
CA PHE A 103 -3.77 4.01 8.53
C PHE A 103 -3.72 4.22 10.04
N LEU A 104 -4.46 5.20 10.57
CA LEU A 104 -4.56 5.50 12.01
C LEU A 104 -4.91 4.25 12.85
N THR A 105 -5.81 3.39 12.37
CA THR A 105 -6.19 2.13 13.03
C THR A 105 -5.00 1.17 13.20
N LEU A 106 -4.07 1.14 12.25
CA LEU A 106 -2.95 0.18 12.21
C LEU A 106 -1.62 0.78 12.65
N LEU A 107 -1.56 2.08 12.94
CA LEU A 107 -0.32 2.79 13.26
C LEU A 107 0.37 2.22 14.50
N VAL A 108 1.67 1.97 14.34
CA VAL A 108 2.61 1.60 15.40
C VAL A 108 3.87 2.43 15.31
N ASP A 109 4.49 2.69 16.45
CA ASP A 109 5.84 3.23 16.53
C ASP A 109 6.92 2.12 16.45
N ARG A 110 8.19 2.53 16.59
CA ARG A 110 9.35 1.63 16.58
C ARG A 110 9.33 0.56 17.68
N ASP A 111 8.65 0.83 18.79
CA ASP A 111 8.54 -0.07 19.94
C ASP A 111 7.26 -0.94 19.86
N ARG A 112 6.60 -0.93 18.69
CA ARG A 112 5.34 -1.63 18.40
C ARG A 112 4.14 -1.14 19.23
N LYS A 113 4.23 0.05 19.85
CA LYS A 113 3.11 0.65 20.56
C LYS A 113 2.08 1.14 19.54
N ARG A 114 0.83 0.68 19.68
CA ARG A 114 -0.26 1.07 18.76
C ARG A 114 -0.79 2.44 19.11
N TYR A 115 -0.98 3.30 18.12
CA TYR A 115 -1.50 4.66 18.29
C TYR A 115 -2.89 4.64 18.97
N MET A 116 -3.78 3.76 18.51
CA MET A 116 -5.16 3.68 19.01
C MET A 116 -5.31 3.10 20.40
N THR A 117 -4.28 2.44 20.95
CA THR A 117 -4.29 1.94 22.33
C THR A 117 -3.66 2.92 23.31
N MET A 118 -3.16 4.07 22.85
CA MET A 118 -2.65 5.11 23.72
C MET A 118 -3.80 5.89 24.35
N GLU A 119 -3.60 6.35 25.58
CA GLU A 119 -4.46 7.37 26.18
C GLU A 119 -4.53 8.61 25.27
N PRO A 120 -5.73 9.21 25.04
CA PRO A 120 -5.88 10.34 24.13
C PRO A 120 -4.92 11.51 24.43
N SER A 121 -4.66 11.81 25.70
CA SER A 121 -3.74 12.87 26.13
C SER A 121 -2.26 12.56 25.86
N ALA A 122 -1.91 11.29 25.66
CA ALA A 122 -0.55 10.85 25.36
C ALA A 122 -0.31 10.65 23.85
N ARG A 123 -1.36 10.72 23.02
CA ARG A 123 -1.22 10.59 21.56
C ARG A 123 -0.52 11.82 21.00
N PRO A 124 0.50 11.64 20.13
CA PRO A 124 1.05 12.78 19.41
C PRO A 124 -0.04 13.38 18.53
N SER A 125 -0.25 14.69 18.62
CA SER A 125 -1.25 15.40 17.79
C SER A 125 -0.91 15.36 16.29
N ALA A 126 0.37 15.23 15.97
CA ALA A 126 0.87 14.99 14.62
C ALA A 126 2.13 14.11 14.66
N PHE A 127 2.34 13.36 13.59
CA PHE A 127 3.46 12.44 13.44
C PHE A 127 3.91 12.34 11.98
N ARG A 128 5.13 11.85 11.78
CA ARG A 128 5.64 11.53 10.44
C ARG A 128 5.36 10.07 10.13
N PHE A 129 4.47 9.85 9.17
CA PHE A 129 4.13 8.52 8.70
C PHE A 129 5.18 8.02 7.71
N LEU A 130 5.69 6.80 7.90
CA LEU A 130 6.54 6.10 6.95
C LEU A 130 5.74 4.92 6.37
N GLU A 131 5.65 4.90 5.04
CA GLU A 131 4.90 3.91 4.29
C GLU A 131 5.80 3.24 3.25
N LYS A 132 5.65 1.92 3.11
CA LYS A 132 6.16 1.16 1.97
C LYS A 132 5.15 0.10 1.57
N THR A 133 4.63 0.21 0.37
CA THR A 133 3.92 -0.86 -0.33
C THR A 133 4.27 -0.81 -1.81
N PRO A 134 4.72 -1.89 -2.46
CA PRO A 134 5.13 -1.87 -3.88
C PRO A 134 4.08 -1.25 -4.81
N ARG A 135 2.79 -1.45 -4.53
CA ARG A 135 1.67 -0.86 -5.28
C ARG A 135 1.72 0.67 -5.38
N ASN A 136 2.31 1.34 -4.40
CA ASN A 136 2.31 2.80 -4.34
C ASN A 136 3.13 3.46 -5.45
N ALA A 137 4.02 2.71 -6.10
CA ALA A 137 4.68 3.16 -7.33
C ALA A 137 3.68 3.52 -8.45
N LEU A 138 2.51 2.88 -8.50
CA LEU A 138 1.45 3.20 -9.46
C LEU A 138 0.55 4.36 -8.99
N ASN A 139 0.51 4.64 -7.69
CA ASN A 139 -0.58 5.39 -7.05
C ASN A 139 -0.18 6.79 -6.56
N ILE A 140 0.94 7.34 -7.04
CA ILE A 140 1.44 8.66 -6.59
C ILE A 140 0.35 9.75 -6.66
N PRO A 141 -0.42 9.92 -7.76
CA PRO A 141 -1.47 10.94 -7.80
C PRO A 141 -2.56 10.75 -6.73
N PHE A 142 -2.96 9.50 -6.45
CA PHE A 142 -3.90 9.20 -5.37
C PHE A 142 -3.30 9.55 -4.00
N LEU A 143 -2.04 9.21 -3.76
CA LEU A 143 -1.37 9.47 -2.49
C LEU A 143 -1.18 10.96 -2.22
N CYS A 144 -0.96 11.78 -3.25
CA CYS A 144 -0.91 13.24 -3.11
C CYS A 144 -2.25 13.83 -2.67
N GLU A 145 -3.38 13.25 -3.07
CA GLU A 145 -4.71 13.68 -2.59
C GLU A 145 -4.95 13.24 -1.13
N VAL A 146 -4.49 12.04 -0.76
CA VAL A 146 -4.62 11.54 0.62
C VAL A 146 -3.70 12.29 1.59
N PHE A 147 -2.48 12.61 1.14
CA PHE A 147 -1.38 13.22 1.90
C PHE A 147 -0.71 14.35 1.10
N PRO A 148 -1.26 15.59 1.14
CA PRO A 148 -0.79 16.69 0.28
C PRO A 148 0.65 17.16 0.50
N ASP A 149 1.22 16.87 1.68
CA ASP A 149 2.61 17.19 2.07
C ASP A 149 3.53 15.97 2.07
N ALA A 150 3.12 14.87 1.43
CA ALA A 150 3.93 13.67 1.32
C ALA A 150 5.22 13.92 0.51
N ARG A 151 6.32 13.31 0.98
CA ARG A 151 7.59 13.21 0.28
C ARG A 151 7.83 11.76 -0.14
N PHE A 152 8.33 11.59 -1.36
CA PHE A 152 8.57 10.27 -1.93
C PHE A 152 10.07 9.97 -1.95
N ILE A 153 10.43 8.78 -1.48
CA ILE A 153 11.76 8.22 -1.69
C ILE A 153 11.64 7.23 -2.85
N PHE A 154 12.22 7.58 -4.00
CA PHE A 154 12.34 6.66 -5.11
C PHE A 154 13.56 5.77 -4.90
N LEU A 155 13.33 4.51 -4.54
CA LEU A 155 14.39 3.52 -4.38
C LEU A 155 14.66 2.85 -5.73
N HIS A 156 15.89 3.02 -6.22
CA HIS A 156 16.37 2.47 -7.46
C HIS A 156 17.33 1.28 -7.22
N ARG A 157 17.22 0.25 -8.06
CA ARG A 157 18.12 -0.90 -8.14
C ARG A 157 18.53 -1.08 -9.61
N ASP A 158 19.73 -1.62 -9.88
CA ASP A 158 20.17 -1.94 -11.25
C ASP A 158 19.06 -2.72 -11.98
N PRO A 159 18.62 -2.24 -13.16
CA PRO A 159 17.50 -2.85 -13.87
C PRO A 159 17.71 -4.34 -14.18
N ARG A 160 18.93 -4.78 -14.50
CA ARG A 160 19.18 -6.19 -14.86
C ARG A 160 18.94 -7.10 -13.68
N GLU A 161 19.46 -6.72 -12.51
CA GLU A 161 19.24 -7.48 -11.28
C GLU A 161 17.78 -7.43 -10.81
N ASN A 162 17.15 -6.27 -10.93
CA ASN A 162 15.77 -6.11 -10.50
C ASN A 162 14.82 -6.93 -11.39
N ILE A 163 14.99 -6.85 -12.71
CA ILE A 163 14.21 -7.62 -13.68
C ILE A 163 14.41 -9.11 -13.45
N ALA A 164 15.66 -9.58 -13.30
CA ALA A 164 15.94 -10.98 -13.00
C ALA A 164 15.19 -11.46 -11.73
N SER A 165 15.19 -10.66 -10.66
CA SER A 165 14.47 -11.01 -9.43
C SER A 165 12.93 -10.95 -9.58
N ILE A 166 12.40 -10.08 -10.45
CA ILE A 166 10.98 -10.05 -10.80
C ILE A 166 10.61 -11.31 -11.60
N MET A 167 11.44 -11.73 -12.55
CA MET A 167 11.24 -12.97 -13.32
C MET A 167 11.23 -14.22 -12.42
N GLU A 168 12.12 -14.27 -11.42
CA GLU A 168 12.12 -15.32 -10.39
C GLU A 168 10.81 -15.31 -9.59
N ALA A 169 10.31 -14.13 -9.18
CA ALA A 169 9.05 -14.01 -8.46
C ALA A 169 7.86 -14.50 -9.30
N TRP A 170 7.83 -14.20 -10.60
CA TRP A 170 6.84 -14.75 -11.54
C TRP A 170 6.93 -16.28 -11.66
N THR A 171 8.14 -16.83 -11.62
CA THR A 171 8.34 -18.28 -11.66
C THR A 171 7.87 -18.94 -10.37
N ALA A 172 8.20 -18.35 -9.21
CA ALA A 172 7.75 -18.79 -7.90
C ALA A 172 6.22 -18.70 -7.73
N GLY A 173 5.55 -17.78 -8.43
CA GLY A 173 4.09 -17.68 -8.41
C GLY A 173 3.34 -18.85 -8.99
N ARG A 174 3.98 -19.68 -9.81
CA ARG A 174 3.42 -20.99 -10.20
C ARG A 174 3.25 -21.94 -9.02
N GLN A 175 3.90 -21.66 -7.89
CA GLN A 175 3.83 -22.41 -6.64
C GLN A 175 3.08 -21.64 -5.54
N GLY A 176 2.36 -20.56 -5.91
CA GLY A 176 1.55 -19.74 -5.01
C GLY A 176 2.25 -18.54 -4.36
N GLY A 177 3.55 -18.32 -4.61
CA GLY A 177 4.27 -17.15 -4.10
C GLY A 177 4.02 -15.89 -4.94
N PHE A 178 3.86 -14.70 -4.36
CA PHE A 178 3.74 -13.43 -5.11
C PHE A 178 2.53 -13.27 -6.06
N VAL A 179 1.61 -14.24 -6.11
CA VAL A 179 0.33 -14.10 -6.81
C VAL A 179 -0.46 -12.96 -6.17
N THR A 180 -0.86 -11.98 -6.98
CA THR A 180 -1.65 -10.84 -6.54
C THR A 180 -3.06 -10.88 -7.11
N PHE A 181 -3.24 -11.43 -8.32
CA PHE A 181 -4.55 -11.62 -8.93
C PHE A 181 -4.69 -13.06 -9.44
N PRO A 182 -5.28 -13.95 -8.62
CA PRO A 182 -5.57 -15.32 -9.03
C PRO A 182 -6.62 -15.34 -10.14
N GLY A 183 -6.41 -16.17 -11.17
CA GLY A 183 -7.38 -16.36 -12.26
C GLY A 183 -7.81 -15.07 -12.95
N LEU A 184 -6.87 -14.16 -13.23
CA LEU A 184 -7.16 -12.84 -13.80
C LEU A 184 -7.88 -12.98 -15.15
N SER A 185 -9.13 -12.50 -15.22
CA SER A 185 -9.97 -12.61 -16.42
C SER A 185 -9.32 -11.90 -17.61
N GLY A 186 -9.12 -12.62 -18.72
CA GLY A 186 -8.43 -12.14 -19.92
C GLY A 186 -6.91 -12.35 -19.94
N TRP A 187 -6.35 -12.98 -18.89
CA TRP A 187 -4.94 -13.36 -18.82
C TRP A 187 -4.74 -14.83 -19.22
N LYS A 188 -3.91 -15.09 -20.24
CA LYS A 188 -3.70 -16.45 -20.79
C LYS A 188 -2.93 -17.40 -19.86
N ARG A 189 -2.25 -16.89 -18.83
CA ARG A 189 -1.34 -17.67 -17.96
C ARG A 189 -1.93 -18.00 -16.59
N GLY A 190 -3.23 -17.79 -16.39
CA GLY A 190 -3.93 -18.04 -15.14
C GLY A 190 -3.73 -16.92 -14.13
N ASP A 191 -2.73 -17.06 -13.26
CA ASP A 191 -2.49 -16.12 -12.17
C ASP A 191 -1.55 -14.98 -12.60
N TRP A 192 -1.84 -13.77 -12.09
CA TRP A 192 -0.97 -12.61 -12.22
C TRP A 192 -0.14 -12.39 -10.95
N CYS A 193 1.16 -12.18 -11.12
CA CYS A 193 2.08 -11.91 -10.03
C CYS A 193 2.40 -10.41 -9.93
N LEU A 194 2.60 -9.93 -8.69
CA LEU A 194 3.06 -8.56 -8.40
C LEU A 194 2.08 -7.47 -8.90
N LEU A 195 2.60 -6.36 -9.43
CA LEU A 195 1.81 -5.18 -9.79
C LEU A 195 1.10 -5.41 -11.13
N LEU A 196 -0.15 -4.94 -11.24
CA LEU A 196 -0.93 -4.96 -12.47
C LEU A 196 -0.89 -3.55 -13.12
N PRO A 197 -0.01 -3.30 -14.09
CA PRO A 197 0.10 -1.99 -14.74
C PRO A 197 -1.10 -1.73 -15.68
N PRO A 198 -1.37 -0.46 -16.02
CA PRO A 198 -2.23 -0.12 -17.16
C PRO A 198 -1.75 -0.82 -18.44
N GLY A 199 -2.69 -1.30 -19.26
CA GLY A 199 -2.37 -1.97 -20.53
C GLY A 199 -1.88 -3.42 -20.38
N TRP A 200 -1.99 -4.03 -19.19
CA TRP A 200 -1.51 -5.39 -18.93
C TRP A 200 -1.99 -6.45 -19.94
N ARG A 201 -3.15 -6.25 -20.58
CA ARG A 201 -3.69 -7.16 -21.60
C ARG A 201 -2.80 -7.30 -22.84
N GLU A 202 -2.04 -6.26 -23.17
CA GLU A 202 -1.08 -6.24 -24.28
C GLU A 202 0.09 -7.20 -24.00
N LEU A 203 0.32 -7.56 -22.74
CA LEU A 203 1.40 -8.45 -22.31
C LEU A 203 1.06 -9.95 -22.40
N ASN A 204 -0.12 -10.31 -22.90
CA ASN A 204 -0.59 -11.71 -22.95
C ASN A 204 0.39 -12.64 -23.68
N ASP A 205 0.99 -12.13 -24.74
CA ASP A 205 1.93 -12.88 -25.59
C ASP A 205 3.41 -12.50 -25.31
N ALA A 206 3.67 -11.59 -24.37
CA ALA A 206 5.00 -11.12 -24.00
C ALA A 206 5.75 -12.14 -23.12
N SER A 207 7.05 -12.29 -23.30
CA SER A 207 7.91 -13.09 -22.43
C SER A 207 7.88 -12.59 -20.97
N ILE A 208 8.26 -13.45 -20.01
CA ILE A 208 8.36 -13.04 -18.60
C ILE A 208 9.38 -11.90 -18.40
N ALA A 209 10.42 -11.84 -19.24
CA ALA A 209 11.38 -10.74 -19.23
C ALA A 209 10.73 -9.41 -19.65
N GLU A 210 9.89 -9.42 -20.70
CA GLU A 210 9.15 -8.23 -21.15
C GLU A 210 8.08 -7.79 -20.14
N ILE A 211 7.44 -8.74 -19.43
CA ILE A 211 6.49 -8.41 -18.35
C ILE A 211 7.20 -7.80 -17.14
N ALA A 212 8.44 -8.21 -16.90
CA ALA A 212 9.24 -7.78 -15.75
C ALA A 212 9.95 -6.44 -15.94
N ALA A 213 10.14 -6.00 -17.18
CA ALA A 213 10.80 -4.76 -17.57
C ALA A 213 9.85 -3.54 -17.51
#